data_AF-A0A0M2GX87-F1
#
_entry.id   AF-A0A0M2GX87-F1
#
_cell.length_a   1.000
_cell.length_b   1.000
_cell.length_c   1.000
_cell.angle_alpha   90.00
_cell.angle_beta   90.00
_cell.angle_gamma   90.00
#
_symmetry.space_group_name_H-M   'P 1'
#
loop_
_entity.id
_entity.type
_entity.pdbx_description
1 polymer ?
#
loop_
_entity_poly.entity_id
_entity_poly.type
_entity_poly.pdbx_seq_one_letter_code
_entity_poly.pdbx_strand_id
1 'polypeptide(L)'
;MSDRTVGRLIGVSAAIAAAGAIVAVVYFFQPWRSCDYEDTSAGCAMLPADATVMLVAVLVTLAACGLLVIGLAVRRTRASEAGSRVAR
;
A
#
# COMPACT_ATOMS: atom_id res chain seq x y z
N MET A 1 -2.67 16.90 -16.67
CA MET A 1 -3.39 16.02 -15.72
C MET A 1 -4.33 16.86 -14.86
N SER A 2 -5.63 16.61 -14.90
CA SER A 2 -6.64 17.41 -14.16
C SER A 2 -6.52 17.21 -12.63
N ASP A 3 -6.89 18.19 -11.81
CA ASP A 3 -6.90 18.06 -10.35
C ASP A 3 -7.82 16.93 -9.87
N ARG A 4 -8.93 16.68 -10.58
CA ARG A 4 -9.78 15.51 -10.33
C ARG A 4 -9.03 14.20 -10.54
N THR A 5 -8.15 14.12 -11.54
CA THR A 5 -7.32 12.93 -11.80
C THR A 5 -6.31 12.73 -10.69
N VAL A 6 -5.63 13.78 -10.22
CA VAL A 6 -4.66 13.70 -9.11
C VAL A 6 -5.36 13.27 -7.82
N GLY A 7 -6.53 13.84 -7.51
CA GLY A 7 -7.32 13.44 -6.34
C GLY A 7 -7.74 11.98 -6.37
N ARG A 8 -8.23 11.49 -7.52
CA ARG A 8 -8.57 10.07 -7.71
C ARG A 8 -7.36 9.17 -7.58
N LEU A 9 -6.21 9.57 -8.14
CA LEU A 9 -4.97 8.80 -8.04
C LEU A 9 -4.52 8.64 -6.58
N ILE A 10 -4.55 9.72 -5.78
CA ILE A 10 -4.21 9.67 -4.36
C ILE A 10 -5.17 8.74 -3.60
N GLY A 11 -6.48 8.88 -3.84
CA GLY A 11 -7.48 8.04 -3.16
C GLY A 11 -7.32 6.55 -3.49
N VAL A 12 -7.16 6.22 -4.77
CA VAL A 12 -7.01 4.83 -5.23
C VAL A 12 -5.68 4.22 -4.74
N SER A 13 -4.57 4.95 -4.84
CA SER A 13 -3.27 4.46 -4.36
C SER A 13 -3.25 4.26 -2.84
N ALA A 14 -3.89 5.14 -2.07
CA ALA A 14 -4.05 4.95 -0.63
C ALA A 14 -4.84 3.68 -0.29
N ALA A 15 -5.96 3.45 -0.97
CA ALA A 15 -6.79 2.28 -0.76
C ALA A 15 -6.05 0.97 -1.12
N ILE A 16 -5.33 0.96 -2.25
CA ILE A 16 -4.54 -0.21 -2.67
C ILE A 16 -3.39 -0.47 -1.69
N ALA A 17 -2.69 0.57 -1.23
CA ALA A 17 -1.62 0.43 -0.24
C ALA A 17 -2.14 -0.16 1.08
N ALA A 18 -3.29 0.32 1.56
CA ALA A 18 -3.93 -0.20 2.76
C ALA A 18 -4.34 -1.66 2.59
N ALA A 19 -5.01 -2.00 1.48
CA ALA A 19 -5.44 -3.37 1.21
C ALA A 19 -4.25 -4.34 1.09
N GLY A 20 -3.21 -3.95 0.35
CA GLY A 20 -2.00 -4.75 0.20
C GLY A 20 -1.27 -4.98 1.52
N ALA A 21 -1.17 -3.95 2.37
CA ALA A 21 -0.58 -4.07 3.71
C ALA A 21 -1.39 -5.03 4.60
N ILE A 22 -2.72 -4.94 4.58
CA ILE A 22 -3.59 -5.85 5.33
C ILE A 22 -3.38 -7.28 4.86
N VAL A 23 -3.36 -7.53 3.55
CA VAL A 23 -3.12 -8.89 3.00
C VAL A 23 -1.75 -9.41 3.42
N ALA A 24 -0.70 -8.60 3.32
CA ALA A 24 0.64 -9.00 3.73
C ALA A 24 0.69 -9.39 5.22
N VAL A 25 0.05 -8.61 6.09
CA VAL A 25 -0.04 -8.91 7.54
C VAL A 25 -0.82 -10.20 7.79
N VAL A 26 -1.98 -10.36 7.14
CA VAL A 26 -2.82 -11.55 7.28
C VAL A 26 -2.07 -12.81 6.83
N TYR A 27 -1.35 -12.74 5.72
CA TYR A 27 -0.52 -13.85 5.23
C TYR A 27 0.75 -14.06 6.05
N PHE A 28 1.27 -13.05 6.73
CA PHE A 28 2.39 -13.23 7.66
C PHE A 28 1.97 -13.99 8.91
N PHE A 29 0.79 -13.69 9.47
CA PHE A 29 0.27 -14.38 10.65
C PHE A 29 -0.40 -15.73 10.33
N GLN A 30 -0.82 -15.94 9.09
CA GLN A 30 -1.49 -17.14 8.59
C GLN A 30 -2.55 -17.70 9.58
N PRO A 31 -3.56 -16.93 10.03
CA PRO A 31 -4.47 -17.33 11.12
C PRO A 31 -5.26 -18.61 10.85
N TRP A 32 -5.30 -19.09 9.60
CA TRP A 32 -5.92 -20.36 9.21
C TRP A 32 -4.99 -21.58 9.36
N ARG A 33 -3.71 -21.38 9.69
CA ARG A 33 -2.73 -22.46 9.83
C ARG A 33 -2.64 -22.92 11.28
N SER A 34 -2.48 -24.22 11.46
CA SER A 34 -2.11 -24.85 12.73
C SER A 34 -1.03 -25.91 12.47
N CYS A 35 -0.19 -26.16 13.47
CA CYS A 35 0.89 -27.15 13.43
C CYS A 35 0.97 -27.88 14.77
N ASP A 36 1.30 -29.17 14.75
CA ASP A 36 1.27 -30.02 15.95
C ASP A 36 2.39 -29.72 16.98
N TYR A 37 3.37 -28.90 16.60
CA TYR A 37 4.55 -28.58 17.39
C TYR A 37 4.56 -27.15 17.96
N GLU A 38 3.55 -26.33 17.67
CA GLU A 38 3.53 -24.91 18.02
C GLU A 38 2.09 -24.45 18.28
N ASP A 39 1.87 -23.80 19.43
CA ASP A 39 0.54 -23.36 19.87
C ASP A 39 0.04 -22.10 19.13
N THR A 40 0.91 -21.43 18.38
CA THR A 40 0.57 -20.24 17.59
C THR A 40 0.70 -20.48 16.08
N SER A 41 -0.34 -20.10 15.34
CA SER A 41 -0.38 -20.18 13.87
C SER A 41 0.78 -19.48 13.18
N ALA A 42 1.30 -18.40 13.78
CA ALA A 42 2.37 -17.58 13.23
C ALA A 42 3.78 -18.20 13.39
N GLY A 43 3.93 -19.22 14.24
CA GLY A 43 5.19 -19.94 14.42
C GLY A 43 5.34 -21.12 13.45
N CYS A 44 4.28 -21.46 12.72
CA CYS A 44 4.33 -22.45 11.65
C CYS A 44 5.24 -22.00 10.49
N ALA A 45 5.94 -22.96 9.89
CA ALA A 45 6.65 -22.71 8.64
C ALA A 45 5.67 -22.28 7.52
N MET A 46 5.96 -21.13 6.90
CA MET A 46 5.18 -20.55 5.80
C MET A 46 5.21 -21.46 4.57
N LEU A 47 4.05 -21.75 3.98
CA LEU A 47 3.97 -22.49 2.73
C LEU A 47 4.49 -21.64 1.56
N PRO A 48 5.08 -22.25 0.52
CA PRO A 48 5.58 -21.51 -0.65
C PRO A 48 4.48 -20.68 -1.35
N ALA A 49 3.26 -21.21 -1.42
CA ALA A 49 2.13 -20.51 -2.03
C ALA A 49 1.75 -19.25 -1.22
N ASP A 50 1.64 -19.38 0.09
CA ASP A 50 1.32 -18.27 0.99
C ASP A 50 2.42 -17.20 0.97
N ALA A 51 3.69 -17.61 0.96
CA ALA A 51 4.85 -16.73 0.80
C ALA A 51 4.79 -15.94 -0.51
N THR A 52 4.33 -16.56 -1.60
CA THR A 52 4.17 -15.91 -2.91
C THR A 52 3.08 -14.84 -2.85
N VAL A 53 1.93 -15.13 -2.23
CA VAL A 53 0.85 -14.15 -2.08
C VAL A 53 1.31 -12.96 -1.23
N MET A 54 1.99 -13.22 -0.11
CA MET A 54 2.57 -12.18 0.72
C MET A 54 3.56 -11.31 -0.06
N LEU A 55 4.47 -11.93 -0.83
CA LEU A 55 5.45 -11.20 -1.65
C LEU A 55 4.75 -10.29 -2.66
N VAL A 56 3.76 -10.80 -3.39
CA VAL A 56 2.98 -10.00 -4.34
C VAL A 56 2.27 -8.84 -3.64
N ALA A 57 1.65 -9.09 -2.47
CA ALA A 57 0.99 -8.07 -1.69
C ALA A 57 1.97 -6.96 -1.24
N VAL A 58 3.18 -7.32 -0.81
CA VAL A 58 4.24 -6.35 -0.46
C VAL A 58 4.66 -5.52 -1.66
N LEU A 59 4.91 -6.14 -2.82
CA LEU A 59 5.32 -5.42 -4.03
C LEU A 59 4.24 -4.44 -4.51
N VAL A 60 2.97 -4.87 -4.50
CA VAL A 60 1.82 -4.01 -4.82
C VAL A 60 1.71 -2.85 -3.84
N THR A 61 1.90 -3.10 -2.55
CA THR A 61 1.88 -2.06 -1.51
C THR A 61 2.97 -1.03 -1.75
N LEU A 62 4.21 -1.45 -2.03
CA LEU A 62 5.33 -0.56 -2.31
C LEU A 62 5.06 0.30 -3.55
N ALA A 63 4.55 -0.30 -4.63
CA ALA A 63 4.18 0.43 -5.84
C ALA A 63 3.07 1.47 -5.56
N ALA A 64 2.04 1.09 -4.80
CA ALA A 64 0.95 1.98 -4.42
C ALA A 64 1.43 3.13 -3.53
N CYS A 65 2.32 2.88 -2.56
CA CYS A 65 2.98 3.92 -1.77
C CYS A 65 3.78 4.89 -2.65
N GLY A 66 4.53 4.39 -3.64
CA GLY A 66 5.24 5.22 -4.61
C GLY A 66 4.28 6.15 -5.38
N LEU A 67 3.18 5.60 -5.89
CA LEU A 67 2.14 6.39 -6.58
C LEU A 67 1.49 7.43 -5.66
N LEU A 68 1.25 7.09 -4.40
CA LEU A 68 0.70 8.01 -3.40
C LEU A 68 1.66 9.19 -3.18
N VAL A 69 2.95 8.93 -2.97
CA VAL A 69 3.97 9.96 -2.77
C VAL A 69 4.06 10.87 -4.00
N ILE A 70 4.08 10.31 -5.22
CA ILE A 70 4.08 11.09 -6.46
C ILE A 70 2.81 11.94 -6.56
N GLY A 71 1.64 11.37 -6.29
CA GLY A 71 0.37 12.10 -6.32
C GLY A 71 0.35 13.28 -5.34
N LEU A 72 0.86 13.08 -4.12
CA LEU A 72 0.99 14.11 -3.10
C LEU A 72 2.00 15.20 -3.50
N ALA A 73 3.15 14.82 -4.07
CA ALA A 73 4.15 15.77 -4.55
C ALA A 73 3.59 16.66 -5.67
N VAL A 74 2.90 16.08 -6.66
CA VAL A 74 2.26 16.83 -7.76
C VAL A 74 1.18 17.78 -7.24
N ARG A 75 0.42 17.38 -6.21
CA ARG A 75 -0.58 18.27 -5.60
C ARG A 75 0.07 19.45 -4.87
N ARG A 76 1.20 19.21 -4.18
CA ARG A 76 1.94 20.25 -3.44
C ARG A 76 2.53 21.29 -4.38
N THR A 77 3.18 20.88 -5.47
CA THR A 77 3.80 21.81 -6.44
C THR A 77 2.77 22.76 -7.03
N ARG A 78 1.57 22.26 -7.39
CA ARG A 78 0.46 23.09 -7.89
C ARG A 78 -0.08 24.08 -6.88
N ALA A 79 -0.18 23.67 -5.61
CA ALA A 79 -0.61 24.56 -4.53
C ALA A 79 0.41 25.71 -4.33
N SER A 80 1.70 25.41 -4.41
CA SER A 80 2.78 26.41 -4.32
C SER A 80 2.75 27.41 -5.48
N GLU A 81 2.53 26.95 -6.73
CA GLU A 81 2.42 27.83 -7.90
C GLU A 81 1.20 28.76 -7.83
N ALA A 82 0.06 28.26 -7.32
CA ALA A 82 -1.14 29.07 -7.13
C ALA A 82 -0.91 30.20 -6.11
N GLY A 83 -0.23 29.92 -5.00
CA GLY A 83 0.12 30.92 -3.99
C GLY A 83 1.05 32.03 -4.53
N SER A 84 2.03 31.66 -5.36
CA SER A 84 2.94 32.64 -5.98
C SER A 84 2.25 33.57 -6.99
N ARG A 85 1.17 33.12 -7.65
CA ARG A 85 0.40 33.97 -8.59
C ARG A 85 -0.49 35.00 -7.90
N VAL A 86 -1.01 34.69 -6.71
CA VAL A 86 -1.87 35.60 -5.95
C VAL A 86 -1.05 36.73 -5.30
N ALA A 87 0.22 36.47 -5.00
CA ALA A 87 1.13 37.43 -4.37
C ALA A 87 1.76 38.46 -5.34
N ARG A 88 1.47 38.38 -6.64
CA ARG A 88 2.06 39.23 -7.70
C ARG A 88 0.97 40.08 -8.33
#